data_AF-A0A6G3DLH6-F1
#
_entry.id   AF-A0A6G3DLH6-F1
#
_cell.length_a   1.000
_cell.length_b   1.000
_cell.length_c   1.000
_cell.angle_alpha   90.00
_cell.angle_beta   90.00
_cell.angle_gamma   90.00
#
_symmetry.space_group_name_H-M   'P 1'
#
loop_
_entity.id
_entity.type
_entity.pdbx_description
1 polymer ?
#
loop_
_entity_poly.entity_id
_entity_poly.type
_entity_poly.pdbx_seq_one_letter_code
_entity_poly.pdbx_strand_id
1 'polypeptide(L)' 'MGLSASVLAVDAGNSKTDVAVVAADGEVLGTARGGAFRPPAVGVERAVDALADA' A
#
# COMPACT_ATOMS: atom_id res chain seq x y z
N MET A 1 11.47 2.85 21.52
CA MET A 1 10.90 1.68 20.84
C MET A 1 11.80 1.36 19.66
N GLY A 2 12.14 0.08 19.45
CA GLY A 2 12.97 -0.33 18.31
C GLY A 2 12.17 -0.19 17.01
N LEU A 3 12.86 0.12 15.91
CA LEU A 3 12.26 0.05 14.57
C LEU A 3 12.09 -1.43 14.21
N SER A 4 10.86 -1.91 14.16
CA SER A 4 10.57 -3.20 13.53
C SER A 4 10.62 -2.99 12.01
N ALA A 5 11.46 -3.77 11.32
CA ALA A 5 11.46 -3.78 9.87
C ALA A 5 10.09 -4.27 9.37
N SER A 6 9.46 -3.48 8.50
CA SER A 6 8.20 -3.81 7.85
C SER A 6 8.24 -3.37 6.39
N VAL A 7 7.53 -4.08 5.53
CA VAL A 7 7.32 -3.70 4.13
C VAL A 7 5.86 -3.37 3.88
N LEU A 8 5.61 -2.47 2.93
CA LEU A 8 4.29 -2.25 2.37
C LEU A 8 4.17 -3.10 1.10
N ALA A 9 3.33 -4.13 1.12
CA ALA A 9 2.98 -4.92 -0.05
C ALA A 9 1.83 -4.24 -0.79
N VAL A 10 1.93 -4.11 -2.11
CA VAL A 10 0.93 -3.44 -2.96
C VAL A 10 0.56 -4.36 -4.12
N ASP A 11 -0.70 -4.79 -4.19
CA ASP A 11 -1.32 -5.44 -5.34
C ASP A 11 -2.18 -4.42 -6.09
N ALA A 12 -1.57 -3.75 -7.07
CA ALA A 12 -2.18 -2.67 -7.83
C ALA A 12 -2.95 -3.18 -9.05
N GLY A 13 -4.18 -2.67 -9.21
CA GLY A 13 -5.04 -2.95 -10.35
C GLY A 13 -5.70 -1.70 -10.91
N ASN A 14 -6.28 -1.85 -12.12
CA ASN A 14 -6.95 -0.75 -12.81
C ASN A 14 -8.23 -0.25 -12.12
N SER A 15 -8.83 -1.06 -11.25
CA SER A 15 -10.09 -0.77 -10.58
C SER A 15 -10.00 -0.83 -9.05
N LYS A 16 -8.99 -1.50 -8.50
CA LYS A 16 -8.77 -1.66 -7.06
C LYS A 16 -7.29 -1.83 -6.77
N THR A 17 -6.89 -1.49 -5.54
CA THR A 17 -5.55 -1.75 -5.01
C THR A 17 -5.68 -2.31 -3.62
N ASP A 18 -5.10 -3.48 -3.40
CA ASP A 18 -5.02 -4.11 -2.08
C ASP A 18 -3.62 -3.84 -1.51
N VAL A 19 -3.54 -3.38 -0.25
CA VAL A 19 -2.27 -3.13 0.44
C VAL A 19 -2.20 -3.84 1.78
N ALA A 20 -0.99 -4.23 2.18
CA ALA A 20 -0.73 -4.83 3.49
C ALA A 20 0.59 -4.34 4.08
N VAL A 21 0.60 -4.07 5.38
CA VAL A 21 1.84 -3.89 6.14
C VAL A 21 2.26 -5.24 6.68
N VAL A 22 3.45 -5.70 6.29
CA VAL A 22 3.96 -7.03 6.64
C VAL A 22 5.23 -6.88 7.48
N ALA A 23 5.25 -7.51 8.65
CA ALA A 23 6.41 -7.57 9.53
C ALA A 23 7.51 -8.48 8.95
N ALA A 24 8.73 -8.37 9.47
CA ALA A 24 9.88 -9.15 9.00
C ALA A 24 9.72 -10.68 9.14
N ASP A 25 8.86 -11.15 10.04
CA ASP A 25 8.52 -12.56 10.26
C ASP A 25 7.32 -13.04 9.39
N GLY A 26 6.75 -12.14 8.57
CA GLY A 26 5.63 -12.43 7.71
C GLY A 26 4.25 -12.15 8.32
N GLU A 27 4.16 -11.66 9.58
CA GLU A 27 2.89 -11.27 10.16
C GLU A 27 2.26 -10.09 9.38
N VAL A 28 0.97 -10.18 9.07
CA VAL A 28 0.21 -9.07 8.48
C VAL A 28 -0.31 -8.19 9.61
N LEU A 29 0.25 -6.99 9.71
CA LEU A 29 -0.07 -6.02 10.77
C LEU A 29 -1.32 -5.18 10.46
N GLY A 30 -1.68 -5.08 9.18
CA GLY A 30 -2.85 -4.32 8.73
C GLY A 30 -3.04 -4.40 7.23
N THR A 31 -4.26 -4.19 6.78
CA THR A 31 -4.65 -4.19 5.37
C THR A 31 -5.58 -3.02 5.06
N ALA A 32 -5.54 -2.56 3.81
CA ALA A 32 -6.50 -1.60 3.28
C ALA A 32 -6.80 -1.92 1.81
N ARG A 33 -7.95 -1.47 1.32
CA ARG A 33 -8.33 -1.57 -0.09
C ARG A 33 -8.72 -0.20 -0.62
N GLY A 34 -7.91 0.32 -1.52
CA GLY A 34 -8.17 1.57 -2.22
C GLY A 34 -8.68 1.38 -3.65
N GLY A 35 -8.88 2.52 -4.32
CA GLY A 35 -9.21 2.58 -5.74
C GLY A 35 -8.03 2.21 -6.65
N ALA A 36 -8.09 2.66 -7.91
CA ALA A 36 -7.03 2.39 -8.88
C ALA A 36 -5.69 3.05 -8.50
N PHE A 37 -4.58 2.33 -8.68
CA PHE A 37 -3.23 2.86 -8.45
C PHE A 37 -2.47 2.96 -9.78
N ARG A 38 -2.28 4.18 -10.29
CA ARG A 38 -1.70 4.44 -11.63
C ARG A 38 -0.54 5.46 -11.62
N PRO A 39 0.60 5.18 -10.96
CA PRO A 39 1.73 6.11 -10.89
C PRO A 39 2.22 6.68 -12.23
N PRO A 40 2.27 5.90 -13.34
CA PRO A 40 2.68 6.46 -14.64
C PRO A 40 1.73 7.53 -15.21
N ALA A 41 0.47 7.54 -14.78
CA ALA A 41 -0.55 8.46 -15.29
C ALA A 41 -0.71 9.71 -14.40
N VAL A 42 -0.57 9.56 -13.07
CA VAL A 42 -0.86 10.65 -12.11
C VAL A 42 0.35 11.10 -11.28
N GLY A 43 1.49 10.42 -11.41
CA GLY A 43 2.67 10.60 -10.56
C GLY A 43 2.65 9.70 -9.32
N VAL A 44 3.83 9.42 -8.75
CA VAL A 44 3.98 8.50 -7.60
C VAL A 44 3.28 9.03 -6.35
N GLU A 45 3.54 10.29 -5.97
CA GLU A 45 2.97 10.91 -4.76
C GLU A 45 1.45 10.83 -4.76
N ARG A 46 0.80 11.34 -5.82
CA ARG A 46 -0.66 11.30 -5.95
C ARG A 46 -1.24 9.89 -5.97
N ALA A 47 -0.52 8.93 -6.55
CA ALA A 47 -0.97 7.55 -6.55
C ALA A 47 -0.93 6.96 -5.12
N VAL A 48 0.09 7.32 -4.33
CA VAL A 48 0.21 6.87 -2.93
C VAL A 48 -0.78 7.59 -2.02
N ASP A 49 -1.02 8.89 -2.20
CA ASP A 49 -2.01 9.65 -1.42
C ASP A 49 -3.41 9.03 -1.52
N ALA A 50 -3.79 8.56 -2.72
CA ALA A 50 -5.07 7.88 -2.93
C ALA A 50 -5.24 6.56 -2.14
N LEU A 51 -4.14 5.97 -1.65
CA LEU A 51 -4.19 4.80 -0.76
C LEU A 51 -4.45 5.20 0.70
N ALA A 52 -4.14 6.44 1.09
CA ALA A 52 -4.38 6.94 2.45
C ALA A 52 -5.85 7.30 2.70
N ASP A 53 -6.62 7.53 1.63
CA ASP A 53 -8.06 7.83 1.67
C ASP A 53 -8.95 6.57 1.79
N ALA A 54 -8.35 5.38 1.86
CA ALA A 54 -9.01 4.07 1.91
C ALA A 54 -9.17 3.55 3.35
#